data_AF-A0A2X0QB61-F1
#
_entry.id   AF-A0A2X0QB61-F1
#
_cell.length_a   1.000
_cell.length_b   1.000
_cell.length_c   1.000
_cell.angle_alpha   90.00
_cell.angle_beta   90.00
_cell.angle_gamma   90.00
#
_symmetry.space_group_name_H-M   'P 1'
#
loop_
_entity.id
_entity.type
_entity.pdbx_description
1 polymer ?
#
loop_
_entity_poly.entity_id
_entity_poly.type
_entity_poly.pdbx_seq_one_letter_code
_entity_poly.pdbx_strand_id
1 'polypeptide(L)'
;MFKTFYSISLICILLSIFLWIPNIFLGIANPYVMLTFFLGIIGLLFSLKIKQKYLIIGNIISSLSFFLLMFLGYIFELVSFLLKYLNII
;
A
#
# COMPACT_ATOMS: atom_id res chain seq x y z
N MET A 1 -15.84 13.87 -18.93
CA MET A 1 -16.19 13.29 -17.61
C MET A 1 -15.33 12.09 -17.25
N PHE A 2 -15.29 11.02 -18.06
CA PHE A 2 -14.48 9.82 -17.76
C PHE A 2 -12.96 10.06 -17.60
N LYS A 3 -12.38 10.99 -18.37
CA LYS A 3 -10.96 11.36 -18.25
C LYS A 3 -10.60 11.89 -16.86
N THR A 4 -11.49 12.68 -16.24
CA THR A 4 -11.27 13.25 -14.91
C THR A 4 -11.23 12.16 -13.85
N PHE A 5 -12.15 11.19 -13.87
CA PHE A 5 -12.15 10.06 -12.94
C PHE A 5 -10.94 9.14 -13.13
N TYR A 6 -10.49 8.96 -14.37
CA TYR A 6 -9.25 8.25 -14.66
C TYR A 6 -8.05 8.94 -14.01
N SER A 7 -7.88 10.24 -14.24
CA SER A 7 -6.77 11.01 -13.66
C SER A 7 -6.80 11.00 -12.14
N ILE A 8 -7.96 11.19 -11.50
CA ILE A 8 -8.08 11.16 -10.04
C ILE A 8 -7.68 9.78 -9.49
N SER A 9 -8.19 8.71 -10.08
CA SER A 9 -7.87 7.34 -9.66
C SER A 9 -6.38 7.03 -9.80
N LEU A 10 -5.73 7.53 -10.85
CA LEU A 10 -4.29 7.38 -11.06
C LEU A 10 -3.48 8.21 -10.06
N ILE A 11 -3.90 9.46 -9.77
CA ILE A 11 -3.28 10.32 -8.76
C ILE A 11 -3.38 9.68 -7.37
N CYS A 12 -4.49 9.05 -7.02
CA CYS A 12 -4.65 8.32 -5.76
C CYS A 12 -3.59 7.20 -5.59
N ILE A 13 -3.32 6.43 -6.66
CA ILE A 13 -2.28 5.40 -6.67
C ILE A 13 -0.90 6.05 -6.47
N LEU A 14 -0.59 7.10 -7.24
CA LEU A 14 0.72 7.76 -7.17
C LEU A 14 0.97 8.36 -5.78
N LEU A 15 0.00 9.09 -5.23
CA LEU A 15 0.10 9.67 -3.89
C LEU A 15 0.29 8.59 -2.82
N SER A 16 -0.38 7.46 -2.97
CA SER A 16 -0.22 6.35 -2.02
C SER A 16 1.18 5.74 -2.08
N ILE A 17 1.75 5.58 -3.28
CA ILE A 17 3.14 5.15 -3.46
C ILE A 17 4.10 6.17 -2.83
N PHE A 18 3.88 7.46 -3.08
CA PHE A 18 4.71 8.54 -2.51
C PHE A 18 4.67 8.61 -0.99
N LEU A 19 3.51 8.34 -0.38
CA LEU A 19 3.39 8.28 1.07
C LEU A 19 4.15 7.08 1.67
N TRP A 20 4.23 5.98 0.91
CA TRP A 20 4.84 4.75 1.39
C TRP A 20 6.36 4.71 1.25
N ILE A 21 6.92 5.24 0.15
CA ILE A 21 8.37 5.30 -0.12
C ILE A 21 9.19 5.80 1.10
N PRO A 22 8.93 6.98 1.68
CA PRO A 22 9.75 7.49 2.78
C PRO A 22 9.71 6.59 4.01
N ASN A 23 8.60 5.88 4.26
CA ASN A 23 8.47 4.96 5.39
C ASN A 23 9.41 3.74 5.25
N ILE A 24 9.63 3.26 4.03
CA ILE A 24 10.57 2.14 3.77
C ILE A 24 12.02 2.60 3.92
N PHE A 25 12.38 3.70 3.27
CA PHE A 25 13.77 4.12 3.15
C PHE A 25 14.31 4.81 4.40
N LEU A 26 13.45 5.56 5.11
CA LEU A 26 13.86 6.27 6.31
C LEU A 26 13.65 5.44 7.58
N GLY A 27 12.83 4.37 7.52
CA GLY A 27 12.49 3.55 8.68
C GLY A 27 11.70 4.30 9.77
N ILE A 28 11.21 5.50 9.47
CA ILE A 28 10.47 6.33 10.41
C ILE A 28 8.99 5.95 10.31
N ALA A 29 8.46 5.37 11.38
CA ALA A 29 7.03 5.08 11.49
C ALA A 29 6.23 6.39 11.40
N ASN A 30 5.58 6.60 10.27
CA ASN A 30 4.83 7.82 9.99
C ASN A 30 3.32 7.51 9.90
N PRO A 31 2.46 8.11 10.77
CA PRO A 31 1.02 7.88 10.71
C PRO A 31 0.39 8.35 9.39
N TYR A 32 1.04 9.24 8.63
CA TYR A 32 0.56 9.65 7.31
C TYR A 32 0.52 8.51 6.30
N VAL A 33 1.23 7.40 6.52
CA VAL A 33 1.11 6.19 5.69
C VAL A 33 -0.30 5.58 5.77
N MET A 34 -1.05 5.82 6.85
CA MET A 34 -2.44 5.38 6.95
C MET A 34 -3.36 6.12 5.96
N LEU A 35 -2.94 7.27 5.41
CA LEU A 35 -3.70 7.96 4.37
C LEU A 35 -3.77 7.14 3.07
N THR A 36 -2.87 6.18 2.86
CA THR A 36 -2.91 5.27 1.69
C THR A 36 -4.20 4.43 1.67
N PHE A 37 -4.78 4.11 2.83
CA PHE A 37 -6.09 3.45 2.93
C PHE A 37 -7.19 4.31 2.34
N PHE A 38 -7.27 5.56 2.79
CA PHE A 38 -8.29 6.50 2.33
C PHE A 38 -8.13 6.82 0.85
N LEU A 39 -6.89 7.13 0.42
CA LEU A 39 -6.60 7.42 -0.98
C LEU A 39 -6.88 6.22 -1.89
N GLY A 40 -6.52 5.01 -1.49
CA GLY A 40 -6.81 3.78 -2.23
C GLY A 40 -8.31 3.51 -2.34
N ILE A 41 -9.10 3.69 -1.27
CA ILE A 41 -10.57 3.56 -1.32
C ILE A 41 -11.19 4.62 -2.24
N ILE A 42 -10.75 5.87 -2.14
CA ILE A 42 -11.24 6.96 -3.01
C ILE A 42 -10.93 6.65 -4.48
N GLY A 43 -9.69 6.29 -4.79
CA GLY A 43 -9.27 5.93 -6.14
C GLY A 43 -9.98 4.68 -6.66
N LEU A 44 -10.29 3.72 -5.79
CA LEU A 44 -11.10 2.54 -6.10
C LEU A 44 -12.51 2.95 -6.54
N LEU A 45 -13.20 3.80 -5.78
CA LEU A 45 -14.55 4.27 -6.13
C LEU A 45 -14.57 4.95 -7.50
N PHE A 46 -13.56 5.75 -7.82
CA PHE A 46 -13.43 6.35 -9.15
C PHE A 46 -13.11 5.34 -10.24
N SER A 47 -12.24 4.36 -9.96
CA SER A 47 -11.89 3.29 -10.91
C SER A 47 -13.08 2.38 -11.25
N LEU A 48 -13.98 2.14 -10.29
CA LEU A 48 -15.22 1.38 -10.49
C LEU A 48 -16.18 2.11 -11.42
N LYS A 49 -16.31 3.44 -11.30
CA LYS A 49 -17.16 4.26 -12.19
C LYS A 49 -16.71 4.21 -13.65
N ILE A 50 -15.41 4.11 -13.89
CA ILE A 50 -14.83 4.01 -15.25
C ILE A 50 -14.59 2.56 -15.71
N LYS A 51 -14.86 1.57 -14.85
CA LYS A 51 -14.69 0.12 -15.09
C LYS A 51 -13.30 -0.29 -15.58
N GLN A 52 -12.26 0.46 -15.19
CA GLN A 52 -10.88 0.19 -15.61
C GLN A 52 -10.21 -0.79 -14.66
N LYS A 53 -10.03 -2.04 -15.11
CA LYS A 53 -9.53 -3.16 -14.30
C LYS A 53 -8.18 -2.87 -13.65
N TYR A 54 -7.23 -2.32 -14.40
CA TYR A 54 -5.89 -2.02 -13.88
C TYR A 54 -5.91 -0.96 -12.76
N LEU A 55 -6.78 0.04 -12.87
CA LEU A 55 -6.94 1.06 -11.84
C LEU A 55 -7.66 0.53 -10.59
N ILE A 56 -8.62 -0.37 -10.78
CA ILE A 56 -9.28 -1.07 -9.66
C ILE A 56 -8.25 -1.88 -8.88
N ILE A 57 -7.51 -2.75 -9.58
CA ILE A 57 -6.47 -3.59 -8.95
C ILE A 57 -5.40 -2.73 -8.29
N GLY A 58 -4.92 -1.68 -8.98
CA GLY A 58 -3.90 -0.78 -8.45
C GLY A 58 -4.34 -0.08 -7.16
N ASN A 59 -5.60 0.39 -7.09
CA ASN A 59 -6.13 1.02 -5.89
C ASN A 59 -6.39 0.04 -4.73
N ILE A 60 -6.77 -1.22 -5.02
CA ILE A 60 -6.87 -2.29 -4.01
C ILE A 60 -5.50 -2.61 -3.43
N ILE A 61 -4.50 -2.83 -4.29
CA ILE A 61 -3.13 -3.11 -3.85
C ILE A 61 -2.59 -1.93 -3.05
N SER A 62 -2.83 -0.72 -3.53
CA SER A 62 -2.43 0.50 -2.85
C SER A 62 -3.04 0.62 -1.46
N SER A 63 -4.34 0.35 -1.29
CA SER A 63 -4.98 0.41 0.03
C SER A 63 -4.47 -0.70 0.96
N LEU A 64 -4.16 -1.89 0.45
CA LEU A 64 -3.68 -3.00 1.26
C LEU A 64 -2.16 -3.02 1.47
N SER A 65 -1.41 -2.18 0.74
CA SER A 65 0.05 -2.21 0.69
C SER A 65 0.69 -2.14 2.07
N PHE A 66 0.26 -1.20 2.91
CA PHE A 66 0.78 -1.02 4.26
C PHE A 66 0.65 -2.30 5.10
N PHE A 67 -0.52 -2.94 5.08
CA PHE A 67 -0.74 -4.17 5.83
C PHE A 67 0.06 -5.35 5.29
N LEU A 68 0.13 -5.49 3.96
CA LEU A 68 0.90 -6.57 3.33
C LEU A 68 2.37 -6.51 3.73
N LEU A 69 2.95 -5.30 3.76
CA LEU A 69 4.36 -5.11 4.06
C LEU A 69 4.67 -5.23 5.55
N MET A 70 3.81 -4.71 6.43
CA MET A 70 3.89 -4.96 7.88
C MET A 70 3.80 -6.45 8.20
N PHE A 71 2.86 -7.17 7.58
CA PHE A 71 2.68 -8.61 7.79
C PHE A 71 3.94 -9.39 7.41
N LEU A 72 4.54 -9.09 6.25
CA LEU A 72 5.79 -9.70 5.85
C LEU A 72 6.93 -9.37 6.84
N GLY A 73 7.03 -8.12 7.29
CA GLY A 73 8.01 -7.71 8.30
C GLY A 73 7.94 -8.56 9.57
N TYR A 74 6.73 -8.76 10.11
CA TYR A 74 6.53 -9.60 11.30
C TYR A 74 6.84 -11.07 11.06
N ILE A 75 6.54 -11.62 9.87
CA ILE A 75 6.92 -13.00 9.53
C ILE A 75 8.45 -13.14 9.53
N PHE A 76 9.17 -12.20 8.91
CA PHE A 76 10.63 -12.22 8.88
C PHE A 76 11.24 -12.16 10.28
N GLU A 77 10.71 -11.29 11.14
CA GLU A 77 11.16 -11.16 12.52
C GLU A 77 10.89 -12.45 13.32
N LEU A 78 9.70 -13.04 13.20
CA LEU A 78 9.34 -14.30 13.86
C LEU A 78 10.25 -15.45 13.42
N VAL A 79 10.49 -15.60 12.11
CA VAL A 79 11.36 -16.64 11.56
C VAL A 79 12.80 -16.44 12.05
N SER A 80 13.30 -15.21 12.04
CA SER A 80 14.63 -14.89 12.56
C SER A 80 14.77 -15.24 14.04
N PHE A 81 13.77 -14.90 14.85
CA PHE A 81 13.72 -15.25 16.27
C PHE A 81 13.75 -16.77 16.51
N LEU A 82 12.95 -17.54 15.75
CA LEU A 82 12.90 -19.00 15.88
C LEU A 82 14.23 -19.67 15.48
N LEU A 83 14.87 -19.21 14.40
CA LEU A 83 16.16 -19.74 13.97
C LEU A 83 17.26 -19.50 15.02
N LYS A 84 17.24 -18.31 15.64
CA LYS A 84 18.14 -17.96 16.75
C LYS A 84 17.86 -18.78 18.00
N TYR A 85 16.59 -19.02 18.32
CA TYR A 85 16.19 -19.88 19.45
C TYR A 85 16.65 -21.34 19.25
N LEU A 86 16.64 -21.83 18.00
CA LEU A 86 17.06 -23.17 17.63
C LEU A 86 18.58 -23.30 17.36
N ASN A 87 19.37 -22.23 17.51
CA ASN A 87 20.80 -22.21 17.21
C ASN A 87 21.15 -22.63 15.76
N ILE A 88 20.25 -22.38 14.81
CA ILE A 88 20.46 -22.68 13.38
C ILE A 88 21.23 -21.55 12.69
N ILE A 89 21.01 -20.31 13.14
CA ILE A 89 21.71 -19.07 12.76
C ILE A 89 21.99 -18.29 14.04
#